data_AF-Q4L1W1-F1
#
_entry.id   AF-Q4L1W1-F1
#
_cell.length_a   1.000
_cell.length_b   1.000
_cell.length_c   1.000
_cell.angle_alpha   90.00
_cell.angle_beta   90.00
_cell.angle_gamma   90.00
#
_symmetry.space_group_name_H-M   'P 1'
#
loop_
_entity.id
_entity.type
_entity.pdbx_description
1 polymer ?
#
loop_
_entity_poly.entity_id
_entity_poly.type
_entity_poly.pdbx_seq_one_letter_code
_entity_poly.pdbx_strand_id
1 'polypeptide(L)'
;MSCPGKRERILTTHHIDRNTSVLPPASYTLTLDVDRKSDNAGFEGLARGRGENALIVAQEKKPLRFLETDHSHDSLSVSDSLTHRLSLPWFLKDISGLHYDRKNRRLYVLSHESALVLVSDPEGGWWVMPLRRGHSGLERDIPQAEGIASDGRNSLWIVSEPDRFYRFSRTTTS
;
A
#
# COMPACT_ATOMS: atom_id res chain seq x y z
N MET A 1 7.35 36.71 9.21
CA MET A 1 7.85 35.35 8.91
C MET A 1 6.69 34.39 9.09
N SER A 2 6.11 33.89 8.00
CA SER A 2 5.05 32.87 8.06
C SER A 2 5.70 31.52 8.32
N CYS A 3 5.26 30.82 9.38
CA CYS A 3 5.58 29.41 9.54
C CYS A 3 5.12 28.67 8.27
N PRO A 4 5.92 27.75 7.69
CA PRO A 4 5.44 26.88 6.62
C PRO A 4 4.22 26.12 7.16
N GLY A 5 3.14 26.09 6.37
CA GLY A 5 1.89 25.44 6.75
C GLY A 5 2.11 23.98 7.10
N LYS A 6 1.98 23.68 8.39
CA LYS A 6 2.05 22.32 8.94
C LYS A 6 0.91 21.49 8.35
N ARG A 7 1.23 20.55 7.47
CA ARG A 7 0.23 19.62 6.90
C ARG A 7 -0.13 18.57 7.93
N GLU A 8 -1.33 18.65 8.50
CA GLU A 8 -1.89 17.55 9.28
C GLU A 8 -2.25 16.40 8.35
N ARG A 9 -1.86 15.19 8.73
CA ARG A 9 -2.14 13.98 7.96
C ARG A 9 -3.15 13.14 8.71
N ILE A 10 -4.32 13.01 8.09
CA ILE A 10 -5.50 12.46 8.73
C ILE A 10 -5.96 11.25 7.93
N LEU A 11 -6.07 10.11 8.60
CA LEU A 11 -6.78 8.95 8.10
C LEU A 11 -8.23 9.05 8.56
N THR A 12 -9.17 9.04 7.63
CA THR A 12 -10.62 9.02 7.93
C THR A 12 -11.24 7.76 7.37
N THR A 13 -12.21 7.21 8.09
CA THR A 13 -12.98 6.05 7.66
C THR A 13 -14.42 6.45 7.43
N HIS A 14 -14.96 6.11 6.27
CA HIS A 14 -16.34 6.38 5.89
C HIS A 14 -17.03 5.07 5.54
N HIS A 15 -18.26 4.89 6.01
CA HIS A 15 -19.09 3.77 5.60
C HIS A 15 -19.83 4.13 4.30
N ILE A 16 -19.58 3.36 3.23
CA ILE A 16 -20.22 3.57 1.92
C ILE A 16 -21.03 2.32 1.59
N ASP A 17 -22.27 2.51 1.19
CA ASP A 17 -23.20 1.47 0.74
C ASP A 17 -23.83 1.82 -0.60
N ARG A 18 -24.72 0.94 -1.09
CA ARG A 18 -25.41 1.10 -2.37
C ARG A 18 -26.32 2.33 -2.45
N ASN A 19 -26.68 2.93 -1.32
CA ASN A 19 -27.55 4.11 -1.24
C ASN A 19 -26.74 5.41 -1.04
N THR A 20 -25.42 5.31 -0.89
CA THR A 20 -24.54 6.45 -0.62
C THR A 20 -24.37 7.28 -1.90
N SER A 21 -24.96 8.47 -1.92
CA SER A 21 -24.81 9.46 -3.01
C SER A 21 -23.96 10.67 -2.62
N VAL A 22 -23.82 10.91 -1.32
CA VAL A 22 -22.95 11.92 -0.71
C VAL A 22 -22.11 11.19 0.34
N LEU A 23 -20.81 11.51 0.39
CA LEU A 23 -19.91 10.92 1.38
C LEU A 23 -20.41 11.27 2.81
N PRO A 24 -20.74 10.28 3.66
CA PRO A 24 -21.20 10.55 5.01
C PRO A 24 -20.03 11.07 5.87
N PRO A 25 -20.32 11.66 7.05
CA PRO A 25 -19.28 12.03 8.01
C PRO A 25 -18.35 10.85 8.32
N ALA A 26 -17.08 11.15 8.59
CA ALA A 26 -16.13 10.13 8.99
C ALA A 26 -16.62 9.44 10.27
N SER A 27 -16.75 8.12 10.21
CA SER A 27 -17.04 7.29 11.39
C SER A 27 -15.84 7.23 12.33
N TYR A 28 -14.64 7.44 11.79
CA TYR A 28 -13.41 7.49 12.56
C TYR A 28 -12.41 8.44 11.91
N THR A 29 -11.63 9.13 12.74
CA THR A 29 -10.59 10.08 12.33
C THR A 29 -9.35 9.86 13.17
N LEU A 30 -8.22 9.69 12.51
CA LEU A 30 -6.92 9.53 13.14
C LEU A 30 -5.93 10.51 12.54
N THR A 31 -5.29 11.29 13.41
CA THR A 31 -4.09 12.04 13.04
C THR A 31 -2.87 11.13 13.13
N LEU A 32 -2.26 10.85 12.00
CA LEU A 32 -1.02 10.08 11.92
C LEU A 32 0.16 11.00 12.24
N ASP A 33 0.58 11.06 13.50
CA ASP A 33 1.72 11.88 13.94
C ASP A 33 3.06 11.16 13.75
N VAL A 34 3.45 10.95 12.49
CA VAL A 34 4.65 10.18 12.13
C VAL A 34 5.71 11.14 11.59
N ASP A 35 6.77 11.30 12.38
CA ASP A 35 8.04 11.97 12.06
C ASP A 35 7.90 13.30 11.28
N ARG A 36 7.49 14.33 12.03
CA ARG A 36 7.19 15.70 11.59
C ARG A 36 8.38 16.49 11.02
N LYS A 37 9.56 15.86 10.92
CA LYS A 37 10.82 16.53 10.54
C LYS A 37 11.06 16.59 9.03
N SER A 38 10.27 15.89 8.21
CA SER A 38 10.42 15.97 6.75
C SER A 38 9.10 16.39 6.07
N ASP A 39 9.17 17.51 5.35
CA ASP A 39 8.02 18.12 4.67
C ASP A 39 7.45 17.26 3.51
N ASN A 40 8.10 16.14 3.17
CA ASN A 40 7.84 15.36 1.96
C ASN A 40 7.43 13.89 2.20
N ALA A 41 7.16 13.47 3.43
CA ALA A 41 6.96 12.04 3.71
C ALA A 41 5.50 11.55 3.65
N GLY A 42 4.77 11.84 2.55
CA GLY A 42 3.34 11.52 2.38
C GLY A 42 2.97 10.05 2.66
N PHE A 43 1.70 9.81 3.01
CA PHE A 43 1.15 8.45 3.07
C PHE A 43 0.52 8.14 1.73
N GLU A 44 0.95 7.06 1.10
CA GLU A 44 0.64 6.80 -0.32
C GLU A 44 0.11 5.38 -0.56
N GLY A 45 0.36 4.47 0.39
CA GLY A 45 -0.27 3.15 0.38
C GLY A 45 -1.22 2.97 1.56
N LEU A 46 -2.40 2.42 1.28
CA LEU A 46 -3.33 1.93 2.29
C LEU A 46 -3.78 0.52 1.91
N ALA A 47 -3.65 -0.41 2.84
CA ALA A 47 -4.21 -1.75 2.71
C ALA A 47 -4.95 -2.16 3.97
N ARG A 48 -5.92 -3.06 3.82
CA ARG A 48 -6.49 -3.74 4.99
C ARG A 48 -5.44 -4.67 5.59
N GLY A 49 -5.33 -4.69 6.91
CA GLY A 49 -4.41 -5.56 7.63
C GLY A 49 -4.96 -6.97 7.87
N ARG A 50 -4.23 -7.74 8.68
CA ARG A 50 -4.58 -9.13 9.01
C ARG A 50 -5.79 -9.23 9.94
N GLY A 51 -5.94 -8.31 10.90
CA GLY A 51 -7.11 -8.22 11.79
C GLY A 51 -8.33 -7.65 11.07
N GLU A 52 -9.55 -7.92 11.58
CA GLU A 52 -10.81 -7.39 11.02
C GLU A 52 -10.77 -5.88 10.80
N ASN A 53 -10.24 -5.17 11.81
CA ASN A 53 -10.15 -3.71 11.83
C ASN A 53 -8.72 -3.20 11.67
N ALA A 54 -7.80 -4.07 11.23
CA ALA A 54 -6.43 -3.66 11.03
C ALA A 54 -6.31 -2.91 9.69
N LEU A 55 -5.51 -1.86 9.67
CA LEU A 55 -5.04 -1.20 8.45
C LEU A 55 -3.51 -1.17 8.44
N ILE A 56 -2.96 -1.22 7.24
CA ILE A 56 -1.54 -1.03 6.95
C ILE A 56 -1.43 0.26 6.17
N VAL A 57 -0.69 1.23 6.70
CA VAL A 57 -0.42 2.51 6.05
C VAL A 57 1.06 2.55 5.67
N ALA A 58 1.36 2.85 4.40
CA ALA A 58 2.72 3.07 3.93
C ALA A 58 3.05 4.56 3.84
N GLN A 59 4.27 4.88 4.24
CA GLN A 59 4.90 6.17 4.05
C GLN A 59 5.85 6.11 2.84
N GLU A 60 5.65 6.99 1.84
CA GLU A 60 6.32 6.90 0.53
C GLU A 60 7.83 7.15 0.60
N LYS A 61 8.33 8.02 1.49
CA LYS A 61 9.73 8.48 1.45
C LYS A 61 10.56 8.07 2.65
N LYS A 62 11.87 7.99 2.39
CA LYS A 62 12.88 7.40 3.29
C LYS A 62 12.84 8.00 4.71
N PRO A 63 12.83 7.16 5.76
CA PRO A 63 12.76 5.71 5.69
C PRO A 63 11.37 5.23 5.26
N LEU A 64 11.32 4.26 4.34
CA LEU A 64 10.08 3.57 3.99
C LEU A 64 9.57 2.85 5.25
N ARG A 65 8.31 3.10 5.59
CA ARG A 65 7.68 2.56 6.81
C ARG A 65 6.29 2.05 6.51
N PHE A 66 5.94 0.95 7.17
CA PHE A 66 4.59 0.43 7.32
C PHE A 66 4.15 0.59 8.76
N LEU A 67 2.97 1.18 8.91
CA LEU A 67 2.30 1.36 10.18
C LEU A 67 1.10 0.42 10.20
N GLU A 68 1.07 -0.48 11.17
CA GLU A 68 -0.14 -1.25 11.47
C GLU A 68 -0.95 -0.50 12.51
N THR A 69 -2.24 -0.36 12.23
CA THR A 69 -3.20 0.24 13.15
C THR A 69 -4.40 -0.68 13.30
N ASP A 70 -4.95 -0.81 14.52
CA ASP A 70 -6.13 -1.61 14.81
C ASP A 70 -7.21 -0.73 15.46
N HIS A 71 -8.41 -0.74 14.89
CA HIS A 71 -9.58 -0.02 15.41
C HIS A 71 -10.41 -0.87 16.40
N SER A 72 -9.90 -2.00 16.89
CA SER A 72 -10.66 -2.91 17.77
C SER A 72 -10.83 -2.44 19.22
N HIS A 73 -10.08 -1.42 19.65
CA HIS A 73 -10.20 -0.81 20.97
C HIS A 73 -10.45 0.69 20.83
N ASP A 74 -11.20 1.32 21.74
CA ASP A 74 -11.39 2.79 21.84
C ASP A 74 -10.06 3.58 21.93
N SER A 75 -8.92 2.88 21.95
CA SER A 75 -7.57 3.40 21.78
C SER A 75 -6.93 2.81 20.52
N LEU A 76 -6.41 3.70 19.68
CA LEU A 76 -5.61 3.29 18.53
C LEU A 76 -4.18 2.95 18.95
N SER A 77 -3.72 1.74 18.61
CA SER A 77 -2.29 1.42 18.65
C SER A 77 -1.70 1.56 17.25
N VAL A 78 -0.56 2.25 17.15
CA VAL A 78 0.26 2.30 15.94
C VAL A 78 1.55 1.52 16.21
N SER A 79 1.93 0.62 15.31
CA SER A 79 3.15 -0.17 15.42
C SER A 79 3.92 -0.21 14.11
N ASP A 80 5.25 -0.02 14.20
CA ASP A 80 6.21 -0.16 13.09
C ASP A 80 6.72 -1.61 12.94
N SER A 81 6.15 -2.57 13.67
CA SER A 81 6.60 -3.96 13.68
C SER A 81 6.59 -4.61 12.30
N LEU A 82 5.66 -4.20 11.42
CA LEU A 82 5.60 -4.67 10.04
C LEU A 82 6.82 -4.22 9.22
N THR A 83 7.28 -2.98 9.41
CA THR A 83 8.51 -2.45 8.77
C THR A 83 9.71 -3.33 9.12
N HIS A 84 9.90 -3.61 10.40
CA HIS A 84 11.01 -4.44 10.87
C HIS A 84 10.91 -5.88 10.35
N ARG A 85 9.72 -6.47 10.42
CA ARG A 85 9.46 -7.84 9.97
C ARG A 85 9.70 -8.04 8.48
N LEU A 86 9.30 -7.07 7.64
CA LEU A 86 9.48 -7.18 6.19
C LEU A 86 10.91 -6.97 5.74
N SER A 87 11.73 -6.24 6.52
CA SER A 87 13.12 -5.94 6.18
C SER A 87 13.23 -5.45 4.73
N LEU A 88 12.57 -4.30 4.46
CA LEU A 88 12.44 -3.75 3.12
C LEU A 88 13.80 -3.64 2.42
N PRO A 89 13.90 -4.08 1.15
CA PRO A 89 15.16 -4.04 0.43
C PRO A 89 15.62 -2.62 0.15
N TRP A 90 16.93 -2.41 0.14
CA TRP A 90 17.57 -1.12 -0.13
C TRP A 90 17.26 -0.55 -1.52
N PHE A 91 16.85 -1.40 -2.47
CA PHE A 91 16.49 -1.00 -3.84
C PHE A 91 15.03 -0.57 -3.99
N LEU A 92 14.18 -0.77 -2.98
CA LEU A 92 12.83 -0.22 -2.95
C LEU A 92 12.94 1.27 -2.64
N LYS A 93 12.51 2.13 -3.57
CA LYS A 93 12.74 3.58 -3.49
C LYS A 93 11.55 4.33 -2.88
N ASP A 94 10.36 3.87 -3.21
CA ASP A 94 9.06 4.45 -2.90
C ASP A 94 8.03 3.34 -2.64
N ILE A 95 6.86 3.73 -2.15
CA ILE A 95 5.67 2.87 -2.06
C ILE A 95 4.52 3.64 -2.68
N SER A 96 4.09 3.22 -3.86
CA SER A 96 3.01 3.84 -4.63
C SER A 96 1.70 3.04 -4.55
N GLY A 97 1.70 1.88 -3.90
CA GLY A 97 0.48 1.10 -3.70
C GLY A 97 0.65 -0.09 -2.77
N LEU A 98 -0.43 -0.46 -2.09
CA LEU A 98 -0.46 -1.61 -1.19
C LEU A 98 -1.71 -2.45 -1.35
N HIS A 99 -1.52 -3.77 -1.25
CA HIS A 99 -2.63 -4.70 -1.12
C HIS A 99 -2.25 -5.87 -0.22
N TYR A 100 -3.08 -6.20 0.75
CA TYR A 100 -2.92 -7.41 1.55
C TYR A 100 -3.95 -8.45 1.13
N ASP A 101 -3.44 -9.55 0.59
CA ASP A 101 -4.23 -10.73 0.30
C ASP A 101 -4.33 -11.58 1.58
N ARG A 102 -5.48 -11.48 2.25
CA ARG A 102 -5.74 -12.22 3.48
C ARG A 102 -5.77 -13.74 3.27
N LYS A 103 -6.23 -14.20 2.11
CA LYS A 103 -6.39 -15.64 1.82
C LYS A 103 -5.03 -16.32 1.74
N ASN A 104 -4.08 -15.72 1.01
CA ASN A 104 -2.73 -16.27 0.89
C ASN A 104 -1.74 -15.67 1.89
N ARG A 105 -2.20 -14.74 2.74
CA ARG A 105 -1.42 -14.02 3.76
C ARG A 105 -0.21 -13.26 3.19
N ARG A 106 -0.38 -12.63 2.02
CA ARG A 106 0.68 -11.92 1.30
C ARG A 106 0.42 -10.42 1.25
N LEU A 107 1.44 -9.62 1.55
CA LEU A 107 1.47 -8.20 1.25
C LEU A 107 2.11 -7.98 -0.12
N TYR A 108 1.42 -7.23 -0.96
CA TYR A 108 1.92 -6.72 -2.22
C TYR A 108 2.27 -5.24 -2.03
N VAL A 109 3.50 -4.89 -2.35
CA VAL A 109 4.03 -3.53 -2.30
C VAL A 109 4.39 -3.11 -3.71
N LEU A 110 3.67 -2.12 -4.23
CA LEU A 110 3.93 -1.52 -5.53
C LEU A 110 4.91 -0.35 -5.34
N SER A 111 5.90 -0.26 -6.23
CA SER A 111 6.85 0.84 -6.26
C SER A 111 6.98 1.34 -7.69
N HIS A 112 6.62 2.61 -7.87
CA HIS A 112 6.74 3.27 -9.15
C HIS A 112 8.20 3.52 -9.49
N GLU A 113 8.96 4.15 -8.59
CA GLU A 113 10.35 4.54 -8.86
C GLU A 113 11.30 3.34 -9.05
N SER A 114 10.98 2.19 -8.43
CA SER A 114 11.72 0.93 -8.65
C SER A 114 11.15 0.08 -9.78
N ALA A 115 9.98 0.42 -10.32
CA ALA A 115 9.28 -0.30 -11.39
C ALA A 115 9.12 -1.80 -11.08
N LEU A 116 8.59 -2.11 -9.89
CA LEU A 116 8.42 -3.49 -9.42
C LEU A 116 7.23 -3.65 -8.47
N VAL A 117 6.78 -4.90 -8.33
CA VAL A 117 5.96 -5.34 -7.19
C VAL A 117 6.80 -6.24 -6.31
N LEU A 118 6.87 -5.91 -5.02
CA LEU A 118 7.41 -6.79 -3.98
C LEU A 118 6.26 -7.58 -3.36
N VAL A 119 6.42 -8.89 -3.25
CA VAL A 119 5.43 -9.81 -2.66
C VAL A 119 6.04 -10.45 -1.43
N SER A 120 5.47 -10.19 -0.25
CA SER A 120 5.96 -10.78 1.00
C SER A 120 5.69 -12.28 1.06
N ASP A 121 6.62 -13.02 1.66
CA ASP A 121 6.40 -14.40 2.06
C ASP A 121 5.74 -14.46 3.46
N PRO A 122 4.68 -15.26 3.66
CA PRO A 122 4.12 -15.53 4.98
C PRO A 122 5.13 -16.03 6.03
N GLU A 123 6.18 -16.73 5.61
CA GLU A 123 7.24 -17.29 6.46
C GLU A 123 8.45 -16.36 6.64
N GLY A 124 8.49 -15.25 5.89
CA GLY A 124 9.54 -14.25 5.95
C GLY A 124 10.31 -14.11 4.63
N GLY A 125 10.75 -12.89 4.33
CA GLY A 125 11.35 -12.55 3.04
C GLY A 125 10.31 -12.08 2.02
N TRP A 126 10.74 -12.03 0.75
CA TRP A 126 9.93 -11.49 -0.33
C TRP A 126 10.43 -11.95 -1.71
N TRP A 127 9.53 -11.89 -2.70
CA TRP A 127 9.85 -12.01 -4.12
C TRP A 127 9.60 -10.69 -4.83
N VAL A 128 10.19 -10.54 -6.02
CA VAL A 128 10.04 -9.35 -6.87
C VAL A 128 9.47 -9.74 -8.22
N MET A 129 8.48 -8.98 -8.67
CA MET A 129 7.97 -8.99 -10.04
C MET A 129 8.33 -7.67 -10.71
N PRO A 130 9.33 -7.63 -11.61
CA PRO A 130 9.66 -6.43 -12.37
C PRO A 130 8.51 -6.00 -13.28
N LEU A 131 8.26 -4.70 -13.37
CA LEU A 131 7.25 -4.09 -14.25
C LEU A 131 7.88 -3.52 -15.52
N ARG A 132 8.94 -4.19 -16.00
CA ARG A 132 9.72 -3.80 -17.18
C ARG A 132 9.43 -4.72 -18.35
N ARG A 133 9.62 -4.20 -19.57
CA ARG A 133 9.54 -4.93 -20.83
C ARG A 133 10.34 -6.23 -20.74
N GLY A 134 9.74 -7.31 -21.24
CA GLY A 134 10.33 -8.66 -21.25
C GLY A 134 10.07 -9.46 -19.98
N HIS A 135 9.53 -8.85 -18.92
CA HIS A 135 9.15 -9.55 -17.69
C HIS A 135 7.63 -9.75 -17.63
N SER A 136 7.20 -10.88 -17.06
CA SER A 136 5.77 -11.17 -16.81
C SER A 136 4.85 -10.98 -18.04
N GLY A 137 5.38 -11.19 -19.24
CA GLY A 137 4.65 -11.01 -20.51
C GLY A 137 4.49 -9.57 -20.98
N LEU A 138 5.18 -8.61 -20.36
CA LEU A 138 5.10 -7.20 -20.72
C LEU A 138 5.86 -6.90 -22.03
N GLU A 139 5.16 -6.33 -23.00
CA GLU A 139 5.77 -5.80 -24.23
C GLU A 139 6.43 -4.44 -24.02
N ARG A 140 6.03 -3.70 -22.98
CA ARG A 140 6.51 -2.37 -22.60
C ARG A 140 6.54 -2.24 -21.08
N ASP A 141 7.38 -1.34 -20.58
CA ASP A 141 7.40 -0.98 -19.16
C ASP A 141 6.03 -0.44 -18.72
N ILE A 142 5.67 -0.67 -17.46
CA ILE A 142 4.53 -0.01 -16.82
C ILE A 142 5.01 1.35 -16.29
N PRO A 143 4.51 2.48 -16.82
CA PRO A 143 4.81 3.81 -16.27
C PRO A 143 3.99 4.06 -15.00
N GLN A 144 4.47 4.91 -14.08
CA GLN A 144 3.67 5.51 -12.98
C GLN A 144 2.61 4.57 -12.39
N ALA A 145 3.06 3.48 -11.77
CA ALA A 145 2.16 2.46 -11.23
C ALA A 145 1.69 2.90 -9.84
N GLU A 146 0.39 3.18 -9.67
CA GLU A 146 -0.17 3.87 -8.48
C GLU A 146 -1.24 3.08 -7.73
N GLY A 147 -1.51 1.85 -8.15
CA GLY A 147 -2.51 1.04 -7.46
C GLY A 147 -2.41 -0.42 -7.81
N ILE A 148 -2.74 -1.27 -6.83
CA ILE A 148 -2.59 -2.71 -6.91
C ILE A 148 -3.73 -3.42 -6.18
N ALA A 149 -4.21 -4.52 -6.75
CA ALA A 149 -5.20 -5.38 -6.12
C ALA A 149 -5.00 -6.85 -6.52
N SER A 150 -5.40 -7.78 -5.66
CA SER A 150 -5.40 -9.23 -5.92
C SER A 150 -6.77 -9.83 -5.64
N ASP A 151 -7.11 -10.95 -6.31
CA ASP A 151 -8.32 -11.73 -6.04
C ASP A 151 -8.09 -12.84 -5.01
N GLY A 152 -6.87 -12.94 -4.47
CA GLY A 152 -6.46 -14.04 -3.61
C GLY A 152 -6.45 -15.40 -4.30
N ARG A 153 -6.46 -15.41 -5.63
CA ARG A 153 -6.40 -16.62 -6.46
C ARG A 153 -5.20 -16.48 -7.38
N ASN A 154 -5.45 -16.05 -8.61
CA ASN A 154 -4.46 -16.08 -9.68
C ASN A 154 -4.37 -14.76 -10.43
N SER A 155 -5.10 -13.73 -10.03
CA SER A 155 -5.09 -12.44 -10.73
C SER A 155 -4.52 -11.34 -9.85
N LEU A 156 -3.62 -10.55 -10.44
CA LEU A 156 -3.11 -9.30 -9.89
C LEU A 156 -3.45 -8.17 -10.86
N TRP A 157 -4.01 -7.09 -10.36
CA TRP A 157 -4.33 -5.90 -11.14
C TRP A 157 -3.44 -4.75 -10.73
N ILE A 158 -3.00 -3.97 -11.71
CA ILE A 158 -2.22 -2.75 -11.51
C ILE A 158 -2.84 -1.63 -12.34
N VAL A 159 -3.08 -0.48 -11.71
CA VAL A 159 -3.42 0.78 -12.40
C VAL A 159 -2.18 1.64 -12.53
N SER A 160 -2.10 2.37 -13.62
CA SER A 160 -0.92 3.14 -13.98
C SER A 160 -1.33 4.42 -14.69
N GLU A 161 -0.72 5.53 -14.31
CA GLU A 161 -1.01 6.82 -14.92
C GLU A 161 -0.53 6.87 -16.40
N PRO A 162 -1.20 7.67 -17.24
CA PRO A 162 -2.42 8.44 -16.91
C PRO A 162 -3.71 7.62 -16.92
N ASP A 163 -3.75 6.48 -17.62
CA ASP A 163 -5.02 5.81 -17.98
C ASP A 163 -4.91 4.29 -18.22
N ARG A 164 -3.87 3.63 -17.70
CA ARG A 164 -3.58 2.22 -18.01
C ARG A 164 -4.07 1.27 -16.94
N PHE A 165 -4.55 0.11 -17.39
CA PHE A 165 -4.99 -0.98 -16.54
C PHE A 165 -4.36 -2.30 -16.99
N TYR A 166 -3.68 -2.97 -16.07
CA TYR A 166 -2.97 -4.21 -16.30
C TYR A 166 -3.58 -5.33 -15.47
N ARG A 167 -3.69 -6.52 -16.06
CA ARG A 167 -4.05 -7.75 -15.36
C ARG A 167 -3.00 -8.81 -15.62
N PHE A 168 -2.35 -9.26 -14.56
CA PHE A 168 -1.47 -10.42 -14.57
C PHE A 168 -2.27 -11.62 -14.10
N SER A 169 -2.20 -12.73 -14.84
CA SER A 169 -2.83 -13.99 -14.46
C SER A 169 -1.78 -15.08 -14.38
N ARG A 170 -1.74 -15.82 -13.27
CA ARG A 170 -0.86 -16.98 -13.15
C ARG A 170 -1.44 -18.12 -13.97
N THR A 171 -0.76 -18.51 -15.04
CA THR A 171 -1.04 -19.76 -15.74
C THR A 171 -0.60 -20.90 -14.84
N THR A 172 -1.56 -21.62 -14.26
CA THR A 172 -1.30 -22.94 -13.70
C THR A 172 -1.05 -23.88 -14.87
N THR A 173 0.20 -24.08 -15.24
CA THR A 173 0.57 -25.23 -16.06
C THR A 173 0.22 -26.47 -15.23
N SER A 174 -0.74 -27.24 -15.73
CA SER A 174 -1.13 -28.54 -15.16
C SER A 174 -0.06 -29.58 -15.46
#